data_AF-A0A254S1F3-F1
#
_entry.id   AF-A0A254S1F3-F1
#
_cell.length_a   1.000
_cell.length_b   1.000
_cell.length_c   1.000
_cell.angle_alpha   90.00
_cell.angle_beta   90.00
_cell.angle_gamma   90.00
#
_symmetry.space_group_name_H-M   'P 1'
#
loop_
_entity.id
_entity.type
_entity.pdbx_description
1 polymer ?
#
loop_
_entity_poly.entity_id
_entity_poly.type
_entity_poly.pdbx_seq_one_letter_code
_entity_poly.pdbx_strand_id
1 'polypeptide(L)'
;MNFNGLIKGAWSNGIAKKLLILLGLSLIIFVVGVLLGSWVLGEKTLGWKGFLSGYVVFAVLFISVIINVFKNTSESMREGKKHVDVRGHVLVLGAGHQLKSILRVLKGDKRPVVVVSRRDIDGHFIHYKKDYENEEDLLFAGALLADQILVIGEDGPERDSRNLHCIEVLRNITEKAPRDIHCHLLLSEPSSSEILWYLKAPEQSKGHLLVDVFNEYEFMSEQLLVGTDFLPAIREPENERLHVVLIGTGPIAQAVAFEVANICHYPNYSRTNLKTCITFVDEDCEKWVDRLVVSRMGLFRLSKYTYVDANGNKVTHEPETARGDYLDVEWNFVDAYCEADLARNFIAAVAASPKERLVVCICKEDASKAISTLVHLPRAVYDNADIAVYWREANDDIIKRINESGMYGYVRIMGDIDEMKEFVHSKRVERGQRANYVRERHLNPDTRDTEEKMWYRLSEADKTSAIYCANALPLRKRCFEILGDDYLIREAEHRRWMMSMLLMGYRSGPTDERTFTRHDIIPFERLPEDQKSKDSYILENAEYIMNG
;
A
#
# COMPACT_ATOMS: atom_id res chain seq x y z
N MET A 1 -2.41 24.92 13.90
CA MET A 1 -1.22 25.29 14.71
C MET A 1 -1.52 25.03 16.17
N ASN A 2 -0.91 24.04 16.81
CA ASN A 2 -0.81 24.03 18.27
C ASN A 2 0.31 25.01 18.64
N PHE A 3 -0.03 26.30 18.68
CA PHE A 3 0.89 27.41 18.93
C PHE A 3 1.79 27.17 20.16
N ASN A 4 1.31 26.40 21.14
CA ASN A 4 2.02 26.11 22.38
C ASN A 4 3.30 25.28 22.19
N GLY A 5 3.37 24.37 21.21
CA GLY A 5 4.57 23.56 20.97
C GLY A 5 5.70 24.36 20.30
N LEU A 6 5.34 25.16 19.30
CA LEU A 6 6.25 26.05 18.58
C LEU A 6 6.75 27.20 19.48
N ILE A 7 5.88 27.73 20.34
CA ILE A 7 6.25 28.73 21.34
C ILE A 7 7.19 28.12 22.40
N LYS A 8 6.90 26.92 22.94
CA LYS A 8 7.79 26.31 23.96
C LYS A 8 9.19 26.00 23.43
N GLY A 9 9.31 25.51 22.19
CA GLY A 9 10.63 25.29 21.56
C GLY A 9 11.34 26.59 21.16
N ALA A 10 10.59 27.63 20.75
CA ALA A 10 11.17 28.93 20.41
C ALA A 10 11.66 29.69 21.65
N TRP A 11 11.02 29.52 22.81
CA TRP A 11 11.43 30.19 24.05
C TRP A 11 12.72 29.64 24.68
N SER A 12 13.10 28.38 24.40
CA SER A 12 14.30 27.78 25.01
C SER A 12 15.62 28.10 24.28
N ASN A 13 15.59 28.52 23.00
CA ASN A 13 16.80 28.50 22.13
C ASN A 13 17.20 29.87 21.54
N GLY A 14 17.50 30.85 22.39
CA GLY A 14 18.17 32.12 22.02
C GLY A 14 17.34 33.12 21.20
N ILE A 15 16.15 32.72 20.75
CA ILE A 15 15.19 33.55 20.01
C ILE A 15 14.60 34.63 20.92
N ALA A 16 14.30 34.30 22.18
CA ALA A 16 13.86 35.29 23.18
C ALA A 16 14.85 36.44 23.33
N LYS A 17 16.16 36.16 23.33
CA LYS A 17 17.23 37.17 23.43
C LYS A 17 17.29 38.06 22.18
N LYS A 18 17.16 37.48 20.98
CA LYS A 18 17.13 38.24 19.71
C LYS A 18 15.85 39.07 19.60
N LEU A 19 14.69 38.53 19.96
CA LEU A 19 13.41 39.25 20.01
C LEU A 19 13.45 40.38 21.04
N LEU A 20 14.06 40.19 22.22
CA LEU A 20 14.27 41.26 23.20
C LEU A 20 15.19 42.37 22.69
N ILE A 21 16.29 42.03 22.03
CA ILE A 21 17.22 43.02 21.45
C ILE A 21 16.52 43.83 20.34
N LEU A 22 15.74 43.16 19.48
CA LEU A 22 15.01 43.80 18.39
C LEU A 22 13.81 44.62 18.88
N LEU A 23 13.07 44.13 19.89
CA LEU A 23 12.06 44.90 20.63
C LEU A 23 12.68 46.15 21.24
N GLY A 24 13.85 46.03 21.86
CA GLY A 24 14.59 47.15 22.42
C GLY A 24 14.98 48.19 21.35
N LEU A 25 15.55 47.75 20.22
CA LEU A 25 15.91 48.62 19.10
C LEU A 25 14.69 49.31 18.47
N SER A 26 13.59 48.58 18.31
CA SER A 26 12.36 49.11 17.72
C SER A 26 11.67 50.10 18.68
N LEU A 27 11.72 49.84 19.98
CA LEU A 27 11.22 50.76 21.01
C LEU A 27 12.07 52.03 21.08
N ILE A 28 13.39 51.93 20.92
CA ILE A 28 14.29 53.09 20.82
C ILE A 28 13.93 53.94 19.60
N ILE A 29 13.71 53.33 18.43
CA ILE A 29 13.31 54.05 17.21
C ILE A 29 11.94 54.73 17.40
N PHE A 30 10.99 54.04 18.04
CA PHE A 30 9.68 54.61 18.36
C PHE A 30 9.79 55.81 19.31
N VAL A 31 10.55 55.68 20.39
CA VAL A 31 10.76 56.77 21.37
C VAL A 31 11.49 57.94 20.73
N VAL A 32 12.54 57.69 19.93
CA VAL A 32 13.27 58.74 19.20
C VAL A 32 12.38 59.42 18.16
N GLY A 33 11.52 58.69 17.45
CA GLY A 33 10.56 59.24 16.49
C GLY A 33 9.47 60.11 17.15
N VAL A 34 8.96 59.69 18.31
CA VAL A 34 8.00 60.47 19.10
C VAL A 34 8.66 61.73 19.68
N LEU A 35 9.90 61.63 20.15
CA LEU A 35 10.67 62.76 20.69
C LEU A 35 11.06 63.76 19.60
N LEU A 36 11.55 63.31 18.45
CA LEU A 36 11.87 64.17 17.30
C LEU A 36 10.61 64.82 16.72
N GLY A 37 9.50 64.09 16.61
CA GLY A 37 8.21 64.63 16.19
C GLY A 37 7.68 65.71 17.15
N SER A 38 7.94 65.55 18.45
CA SER A 38 7.59 66.54 19.48
C SER A 38 8.52 67.76 19.48
N TRP A 39 9.77 67.60 19.01
CA TRP A 39 10.78 68.67 19.01
C TRP A 39 10.74 69.53 17.75
N VAL A 40 10.40 68.95 16.59
CA VAL A 40 10.41 69.66 15.29
C VAL A 40 9.07 70.37 14.99
N LEU A 41 7.95 69.93 15.56
CA LEU A 41 6.61 70.42 15.21
C LEU A 41 5.80 70.74 16.46
N GLY A 42 6.04 71.92 17.05
CA GLY A 42 5.29 72.40 18.19
C GLY A 42 3.82 72.68 17.85
N GLU A 43 2.91 71.81 18.30
CA GLU A 43 1.56 72.13 18.81
C GLU A 43 0.78 70.85 19.19
N LYS A 44 -0.09 70.97 20.22
CA LYS A 44 -0.73 69.86 20.97
C LYS A 44 -1.72 68.99 20.18
N THR A 45 -1.98 69.25 18.90
CA THR A 45 -2.93 68.49 18.06
C THR A 45 -2.28 67.65 16.96
N LEU A 46 -0.98 67.85 16.67
CA LEU A 46 -0.23 67.06 15.69
C LEU A 46 0.52 65.87 16.32
N GLY A 47 0.76 65.91 17.63
CA GLY A 47 1.43 64.83 18.37
C GLY A 47 0.71 63.47 18.26
N TRP A 48 -0.63 63.47 18.22
CA TRP A 48 -1.40 62.24 18.01
C TRP A 48 -1.20 61.65 16.61
N LYS A 49 -1.12 62.48 15.57
CA LYS A 49 -0.88 62.03 14.18
C LYS A 49 0.54 61.50 14.00
N GLY A 50 1.54 62.15 14.62
CA GLY A 50 2.93 61.67 14.65
C GLY A 50 3.11 60.39 15.47
N PHE A 51 2.37 60.25 16.57
CA PHE A 51 2.31 59.00 17.34
C PHE A 51 1.69 57.86 16.53
N LEU A 52 0.59 58.13 15.81
CA LEU A 52 -0.07 57.14 14.97
C LEU A 52 0.83 56.68 13.82
N SER A 53 1.53 57.60 13.15
CA SER A 53 2.46 57.24 12.06
C SER A 53 3.67 56.48 12.58
N GLY A 54 4.25 56.89 13.71
CA GLY A 54 5.32 56.15 14.38
C GLY A 54 4.89 54.75 14.81
N TYR A 55 3.66 54.60 15.32
CA TYR A 55 3.10 53.30 15.69
C TYR A 55 2.89 52.39 14.48
N VAL A 56 2.36 52.92 13.37
CA VAL A 56 2.16 52.14 12.13
C VAL A 56 3.51 51.67 11.57
N VAL A 57 4.51 52.54 11.50
CA VAL A 57 5.86 52.18 11.04
C VAL A 57 6.49 51.14 11.97
N PHE A 58 6.36 51.32 13.28
CA PHE A 58 6.82 50.35 14.28
C PHE A 58 6.12 49.00 14.10
N ALA A 59 4.79 48.98 13.96
CA ALA A 59 4.02 47.75 13.81
C ALA A 59 4.43 46.99 12.53
N VAL A 60 4.61 47.69 11.41
CA VAL A 60 5.05 47.09 10.14
C VAL A 60 6.47 46.53 10.25
N LEU A 61 7.42 47.30 10.80
CA LEU A 61 8.79 46.83 10.99
C LEU A 61 8.87 45.67 11.97
N PHE A 62 8.11 45.73 13.07
CA PHE A 62 8.07 44.68 14.08
C PHE A 62 7.51 43.37 13.51
N ILE A 63 6.41 43.44 12.74
CA ILE A 63 5.86 42.28 12.03
C ILE A 63 6.88 41.73 11.04
N SER A 64 7.54 42.59 10.25
CA SER A 64 8.56 42.17 9.28
C SER A 64 9.74 41.47 9.95
N VAL A 65 10.22 41.98 11.09
CA VAL A 65 11.32 41.39 11.86
C VAL A 65 10.90 40.04 12.45
N ILE A 66 9.70 39.97 13.02
CA ILE A 66 9.15 38.71 13.54
C ILE A 66 9.07 37.66 12.43
N ILE A 67 8.49 38.01 11.27
CA ILE A 67 8.41 37.11 10.12
C ILE A 67 9.81 36.66 9.69
N ASN A 68 10.79 37.58 9.63
CA ASN A 68 12.14 37.26 9.19
C ASN A 68 12.89 36.36 10.20
N VAL A 69 12.68 36.55 11.50
CA VAL A 69 13.25 35.68 12.54
C VAL A 69 12.61 34.29 12.50
N PHE A 70 11.29 34.21 12.33
CA PHE A 70 10.60 32.93 12.18
C PHE A 70 11.03 32.21 10.90
N LYS A 71 11.14 32.93 9.77
CA LYS A 71 11.60 32.40 8.49
C LYS A 71 13.04 31.89 8.58
N ASN A 72 13.99 32.69 9.08
CA ASN A 72 15.37 32.27 9.28
C ASN A 72 15.51 31.08 10.25
N THR A 73 14.66 31.01 11.28
CA THR A 73 14.67 29.88 12.22
C THR A 73 14.11 28.63 11.55
N SER A 74 13.01 28.75 10.80
CA SER A 74 12.43 27.68 10.02
C SER A 74 13.39 27.16 8.95
N GLU A 75 14.06 28.05 8.23
CA GLU A 75 15.09 27.71 7.24
C GLU A 75 16.29 27.03 7.91
N SER A 76 16.77 27.58 9.04
CA SER A 76 17.84 26.96 9.83
C SER A 76 17.47 25.58 10.39
N MET A 77 16.19 25.31 10.68
CA MET A 77 15.73 23.97 11.06
C MET A 77 15.63 23.05 9.83
N ARG A 78 15.06 23.54 8.72
CA ARG A 78 14.99 22.81 7.43
C ARG A 78 16.36 22.38 6.93
N GLU A 79 17.35 23.26 7.02
CA GLU A 79 18.75 22.99 6.65
C GLU A 79 19.51 22.16 7.69
N GLY A 80 18.87 21.73 8.78
CA GLY A 80 19.50 20.91 9.82
C GLY A 80 20.51 21.64 10.72
N LYS A 81 20.60 22.97 10.64
CA LYS A 81 21.49 23.79 11.50
C LYS A 81 20.98 23.92 12.94
N LYS A 82 19.72 23.59 13.20
CA LYS A 82 19.10 23.56 14.53
C LYS A 82 18.21 22.33 14.70
N HIS A 83 18.48 21.57 15.76
CA HIS A 83 17.72 20.38 16.15
C HIS A 83 16.54 20.74 17.06
N VAL A 84 15.41 20.05 16.89
CA VAL A 84 14.30 20.02 17.84
C VAL A 84 14.25 18.61 18.45
N ASP A 85 14.35 18.48 19.77
CA ASP A 85 14.20 17.19 20.47
C ASP A 85 12.72 16.78 20.41
N VAL A 86 12.34 16.08 19.34
CA VAL A 86 11.00 15.56 19.11
C VAL A 86 10.97 14.09 19.54
N ARG A 87 10.12 13.75 20.50
CA ARG A 87 9.94 12.38 21.01
C ARG A 87 8.52 11.90 20.75
N GLY A 88 8.35 10.59 20.57
CA GLY A 88 7.04 9.98 20.36
C GLY A 88 6.37 10.51 19.09
N HIS A 89 7.15 10.65 18.03
CA HIS A 89 6.71 11.20 16.75
C HIS A 89 6.62 10.11 15.67
N VAL A 90 5.91 10.44 14.60
CA VAL A 90 5.93 9.65 13.36
C VAL A 90 7.01 10.23 12.46
N LEU A 91 8.00 9.41 12.13
CA LEU A 91 9.10 9.78 11.25
C LEU A 91 8.83 9.25 9.84
N VAL A 92 8.68 10.14 8.86
CA VAL A 92 8.49 9.79 7.45
C VAL A 92 9.78 10.03 6.69
N LEU A 93 10.28 9.01 6.01
CA LEU A 93 11.56 9.00 5.30
C LEU A 93 11.30 8.93 3.79
N GLY A 94 11.64 10.02 3.11
CA GLY A 94 11.37 10.25 1.69
C GLY A 94 10.13 11.12 1.43
N ALA A 95 10.00 11.55 0.17
CA ALA A 95 8.94 12.42 -0.33
C ALA A 95 8.46 12.03 -1.74
N GLY A 96 8.25 10.73 -1.93
CA GLY A 96 7.54 10.19 -3.08
C GLY A 96 6.08 10.66 -3.14
N HIS A 97 5.39 10.29 -4.21
CA HIS A 97 4.02 10.72 -4.50
C HIS A 97 3.00 10.40 -3.39
N GLN A 98 3.27 9.41 -2.54
CA GLN A 98 2.39 9.02 -1.41
C GLN A 98 2.47 9.96 -0.20
N LEU A 99 3.45 10.86 -0.12
CA LEU A 99 3.64 11.71 1.05
C LEU A 99 2.37 12.52 1.38
N LYS A 100 1.73 13.10 0.37
CA LYS A 100 0.52 13.91 0.55
C LYS A 100 -0.62 13.11 1.20
N SER A 101 -0.81 11.87 0.78
CA SER A 101 -1.77 10.92 1.34
C SER A 101 -1.50 10.61 2.79
N ILE A 102 -0.25 10.25 3.09
CA ILE A 102 0.20 9.89 4.43
C ILE A 102 0.00 11.07 5.38
N LEU A 103 0.36 12.28 4.95
CA LEU A 103 0.15 13.50 5.74
C LEU A 103 -1.34 13.79 5.97
N ARG A 104 -2.22 13.46 5.02
CA ARG A 104 -3.67 13.59 5.21
C ARG A 104 -4.18 12.62 6.27
N VAL A 105 -3.74 11.36 6.25
CA VAL A 105 -4.06 10.35 7.27
C VAL A 105 -3.55 10.79 8.64
N LEU A 106 -2.31 11.27 8.71
CA LEU A 106 -1.67 11.72 9.96
C LEU A 106 -2.22 13.05 10.50
N LYS A 107 -3.06 13.77 9.76
CA LYS A 107 -3.62 15.06 10.22
C LYS A 107 -4.45 14.93 11.51
N GLY A 108 -5.02 13.75 11.76
CA GLY A 108 -5.76 13.41 12.98
C GLY A 108 -4.90 12.82 14.11
N ASP A 109 -3.62 12.55 13.85
CA ASP A 109 -2.70 11.97 14.83
C ASP A 109 -2.30 13.04 15.87
N LYS A 110 -2.14 12.61 17.12
CA LYS A 110 -1.69 13.48 18.23
C LYS A 110 -0.18 13.61 18.26
N ARG A 111 0.53 12.65 17.68
CA ARG A 111 1.99 12.60 17.60
C ARG A 111 2.50 13.66 16.61
N PRO A 112 3.63 14.32 16.89
CA PRO A 112 4.28 15.17 15.89
C PRO A 112 4.65 14.35 14.65
N VAL A 113 4.66 14.99 13.48
CA VAL A 113 5.14 14.39 12.23
C VAL A 113 6.44 15.06 11.80
N VAL A 114 7.47 14.25 11.59
CA VAL A 114 8.78 14.66 11.09
C VAL A 114 8.98 14.01 9.72
N VAL A 115 9.35 14.80 8.71
CA VAL A 115 9.64 14.33 7.36
C VAL A 115 11.11 14.60 7.06
N VAL A 116 11.81 13.59 6.54
CA VAL A 116 13.20 13.71 6.09
C VAL A 116 13.25 13.43 4.59
N SER A 117 13.72 14.39 3.82
CA SER A 117 13.84 14.26 2.36
C SER A 117 14.95 15.13 1.80
N ARG A 118 15.53 14.74 0.67
CA ARG A 118 16.46 15.59 -0.08
C ARG A 118 15.74 16.73 -0.83
N ARG A 119 14.44 16.55 -1.10
CA ARG A 119 13.60 17.51 -1.83
C ARG A 119 13.17 18.63 -0.91
N ASP A 120 12.87 19.78 -1.50
CA ASP A 120 12.29 20.87 -0.73
C ASP A 120 10.77 20.73 -0.70
N ILE A 121 10.22 20.67 0.50
CA ILE A 121 8.81 20.35 0.72
C ILE A 121 8.25 21.35 1.71
N ASP A 122 7.11 21.91 1.33
CA ASP A 122 6.35 22.82 2.17
C ASP A 122 5.11 22.12 2.72
N GLY A 123 4.83 22.33 4.00
CA GLY A 123 3.63 21.81 4.64
C GLY A 123 3.60 22.05 6.14
N HIS A 124 2.51 21.59 6.77
CA HIS A 124 2.27 21.76 8.21
C HIS A 124 2.88 20.62 9.04
N PHE A 125 4.18 20.36 8.88
CA PHE A 125 4.94 19.33 9.59
C PHE A 125 6.39 19.80 9.81
N ILE A 126 7.17 19.06 10.59
CA ILE A 126 8.61 19.33 10.76
C ILE A 126 9.33 18.69 9.58
N HIS A 127 9.99 19.50 8.76
CA HIS A 127 10.74 19.02 7.59
C HIS A 127 12.24 19.23 7.80
N TYR A 128 13.01 18.17 7.61
CA TYR A 128 14.46 18.21 7.53
C TYR A 128 14.92 17.88 6.11
N LYS A 129 15.55 18.84 5.45
CA LYS A 129 16.12 18.68 4.10
C LYS A 129 17.45 17.95 4.19
N LYS A 130 17.39 16.63 4.35
CA LYS A 130 18.49 15.73 4.72
C LYS A 130 18.39 14.41 3.98
N ASP A 131 19.43 13.60 4.09
CA ASP A 131 19.48 12.30 3.45
C ASP A 131 18.96 11.21 4.37
N TYR A 132 17.86 10.55 3.99
CA TYR A 132 17.27 9.48 4.81
C TYR A 132 18.07 8.16 4.75
N GLU A 133 19.15 8.11 3.97
CA GLU A 133 20.10 7.00 3.94
C GLU A 133 21.31 7.24 4.86
N ASN A 134 21.47 8.44 5.40
CA ASN A 134 22.62 8.80 6.21
C ASN A 134 22.35 8.60 7.72
N GLU A 135 23.23 7.88 8.40
CA GLU A 135 23.12 7.60 9.83
C GLU A 135 23.01 8.87 10.69
N GLU A 136 23.86 9.87 10.47
CA GLU A 136 23.86 11.11 11.27
C GLU A 136 22.56 11.90 11.07
N ASP A 137 22.04 11.91 9.84
CA ASP A 137 20.78 12.57 9.51
C ASP A 137 19.57 11.88 10.15
N LEU A 138 19.55 10.54 10.19
CA LEU A 138 18.51 9.76 10.86
C LEU A 138 18.55 9.93 12.39
N LEU A 139 19.75 9.93 12.99
CA LEU A 139 19.94 10.25 14.40
C LEU A 139 19.49 11.68 14.71
N PHE A 140 19.83 12.64 13.85
CA PHE A 140 19.38 14.03 13.96
C PHE A 140 17.86 14.17 13.85
N ALA A 141 17.21 13.36 13.01
CA ALA A 141 15.76 13.34 12.89
C ALA A 141 15.06 12.70 14.10
N GLY A 142 15.81 12.06 15.00
CA GLY A 142 15.29 11.44 16.20
C GLY A 142 14.78 10.02 15.98
N ALA A 143 15.33 9.27 15.02
CA ALA A 143 14.89 7.90 14.69
C ALA A 143 14.79 6.98 15.93
N LEU A 144 15.73 7.07 16.88
CA LEU A 144 15.72 6.27 18.11
C LEU A 144 14.59 6.60 19.10
N LEU A 145 13.92 7.73 18.90
CA LEU A 145 12.86 8.27 19.76
C LEU A 145 11.51 8.33 19.03
N ALA A 146 11.43 7.82 17.80
CA ALA A 146 10.21 7.73 17.02
C ALA A 146 9.30 6.63 17.58
N ASP A 147 8.00 6.87 17.59
CA ASP A 147 7.02 5.80 17.87
C ASP A 147 6.84 4.90 16.65
N GLN A 148 7.01 5.48 15.46
CA GLN A 148 6.81 4.79 14.19
C GLN A 148 7.67 5.46 13.12
N ILE A 149 8.24 4.64 12.24
CA ILE A 149 9.01 5.07 11.07
C ILE A 149 8.29 4.59 9.81
N LEU A 150 8.10 5.47 8.84
CA LEU A 150 7.50 5.19 7.55
C LEU A 150 8.54 5.44 6.45
N VAL A 151 9.07 4.39 5.86
CA VAL A 151 10.05 4.48 4.76
C VAL A 151 9.29 4.43 3.44
N ILE A 152 9.13 5.59 2.81
CA ILE A 152 8.42 5.72 1.53
C ILE A 152 9.34 6.01 0.35
N GLY A 153 10.52 6.58 0.59
CA GLY A 153 11.49 6.90 -0.45
C GLY A 153 11.09 8.08 -1.32
N GLU A 154 11.85 8.28 -2.39
CA GLU A 154 11.61 9.31 -3.41
C GLU A 154 11.23 8.65 -4.73
N ASP A 155 10.36 9.27 -5.53
CA ASP A 155 10.03 8.74 -6.85
C ASP A 155 11.28 8.67 -7.73
N GLY A 156 11.52 7.51 -8.33
CA GLY A 156 12.64 7.24 -9.21
C GLY A 156 12.97 5.75 -9.29
N PRO A 157 13.80 5.33 -10.25
CA PRO A 157 14.11 3.91 -10.50
C PRO A 157 14.87 3.23 -9.35
N GLU A 158 15.59 4.00 -8.53
CA GLU A 158 16.39 3.46 -7.41
C GLU A 158 15.62 3.45 -6.08
N ARG A 159 14.32 3.78 -6.09
CA ARG A 159 13.51 3.99 -4.89
C ARG A 159 13.60 2.80 -3.92
N ASP A 160 13.32 1.59 -4.40
CA ASP A 160 13.29 0.40 -3.57
C ASP A 160 14.69 0.05 -3.02
N SER A 161 15.74 0.20 -3.82
CA SER A 161 17.13 -0.04 -3.38
C SER A 161 17.54 0.91 -2.26
N ARG A 162 17.18 2.20 -2.38
CA ARG A 162 17.47 3.23 -1.36
C ARG A 162 16.64 3.01 -0.09
N ASN A 163 15.38 2.60 -0.24
CA ASN A 163 14.52 2.23 0.89
C ASN A 163 15.08 1.02 1.66
N LEU A 164 15.54 -0.01 0.96
CA LEU A 164 16.19 -1.17 1.58
C LEU A 164 17.48 -0.80 2.29
N HIS A 165 18.33 0.05 1.69
CA HIS A 165 19.53 0.55 2.35
C HIS A 165 19.21 1.36 3.62
N CYS A 166 18.17 2.20 3.58
CA CYS A 166 17.68 2.92 4.75
C CYS A 166 17.31 1.96 5.90
N ILE A 167 16.67 0.82 5.59
CA ILE A 167 16.35 -0.20 6.60
C ILE A 167 17.62 -0.79 7.22
N GLU A 168 18.67 -1.05 6.45
CA GLU A 168 19.96 -1.52 6.99
C GLU A 168 20.58 -0.51 7.96
N VAL A 169 20.58 0.77 7.60
CA VAL A 169 21.08 1.84 8.47
C VAL A 169 20.21 1.97 9.73
N LEU A 170 18.90 1.93 9.59
CA LEU A 170 17.96 1.95 10.72
C LEU A 170 18.18 0.77 11.67
N ARG A 171 18.39 -0.45 11.15
CA ARG A 171 18.69 -1.63 11.97
C ARG A 171 19.93 -1.39 12.83
N ASN A 172 21.01 -0.87 12.24
CA ASN A 172 22.25 -0.60 12.96
C ASN A 172 22.09 0.45 14.07
N ILE A 173 21.40 1.56 13.81
CA ILE A 173 21.26 2.61 14.83
C ILE A 173 20.29 2.19 15.94
N THR A 174 19.22 1.46 15.60
CA THR A 174 18.17 1.07 16.55
C THR A 174 18.55 -0.09 17.45
N GLU A 175 19.69 -0.75 17.24
CA GLU A 175 20.26 -1.66 18.25
C GLU A 175 20.41 -1.00 19.63
N LYS A 176 20.59 0.33 19.65
CA LYS A 176 20.74 1.15 20.86
C LYS A 176 19.44 1.84 21.29
N ALA A 177 18.32 1.56 20.63
CA ALA A 177 17.05 2.16 20.97
C ALA A 177 16.58 1.69 22.36
N PRO A 178 15.86 2.54 23.13
CA PRO A 178 15.38 2.17 24.46
C PRO A 178 14.18 1.21 24.43
N ARG A 179 13.56 1.01 23.27
CA ARG A 179 12.38 0.17 23.04
C ARG A 179 12.28 -0.21 21.58
N ASP A 180 11.40 -1.15 21.29
CA ASP A 180 11.03 -1.52 19.92
C ASP A 180 10.37 -0.34 19.19
N ILE A 181 10.68 -0.23 17.90
CA ILE A 181 10.27 0.81 16.98
C ILE A 181 9.67 0.14 15.74
N HIS A 182 8.39 0.40 15.50
CA HIS A 182 7.71 -0.08 14.29
C HIS A 182 8.16 0.71 13.08
N CYS A 183 8.46 -0.01 12.01
CA CYS A 183 8.92 0.52 10.76
C CYS A 183 8.12 -0.09 9.61
N HIS A 184 7.48 0.74 8.81
CA HIS A 184 6.80 0.29 7.60
C HIS A 184 7.65 0.65 6.38
N LEU A 185 7.99 -0.35 5.60
CA LEU A 185 8.75 -0.23 4.36
C LEU A 185 7.79 -0.28 3.18
N LEU A 186 7.78 0.77 2.35
CA LEU A 186 7.05 0.77 1.09
C LEU A 186 7.98 0.47 -0.09
N LEU A 187 7.62 -0.54 -0.87
CA LEU A 187 8.25 -0.95 -2.13
C LEU A 187 7.28 -0.72 -3.29
N SER A 188 7.83 -0.62 -4.49
CA SER A 188 7.06 -0.36 -5.72
C SER A 188 7.23 -1.50 -6.71
N GLU A 189 8.45 -2.01 -6.84
CA GLU A 189 8.78 -3.03 -7.82
C GLU A 189 8.37 -4.43 -7.31
N PRO A 190 7.56 -5.20 -8.06
CA PRO A 190 7.20 -6.55 -7.67
C PRO A 190 8.42 -7.45 -7.44
N SER A 191 9.48 -7.26 -8.23
CA SER A 191 10.74 -8.01 -8.08
C SER A 191 11.44 -7.76 -6.73
N SER A 192 11.31 -6.56 -6.14
CA SER A 192 11.85 -6.26 -4.81
C SER A 192 11.13 -7.06 -3.73
N SER A 193 9.79 -7.15 -3.79
CA SER A 193 8.99 -7.97 -2.88
C SER A 193 9.37 -9.45 -2.99
N GLU A 194 9.54 -9.95 -4.22
CA GLU A 194 9.90 -11.35 -4.47
C GLU A 194 11.24 -11.73 -3.83
N ILE A 195 12.26 -10.87 -3.94
CA ILE A 195 13.56 -11.12 -3.30
C ILE A 195 13.40 -11.27 -1.79
N LEU A 196 12.57 -10.45 -1.16
CA LEU A 196 12.33 -10.51 0.29
C LEU A 196 11.61 -11.78 0.71
N TRP A 197 10.67 -12.30 -0.10
CA TRP A 197 10.05 -13.60 0.16
C TRP A 197 11.06 -14.74 0.18
N TYR A 198 12.12 -14.65 -0.63
CA TYR A 198 13.17 -15.66 -0.69
C TYR A 198 14.19 -15.59 0.46
N LEU A 199 14.20 -14.49 1.20
CA LEU A 199 15.06 -14.36 2.37
C LEU A 199 14.47 -15.16 3.53
N LYS A 200 15.34 -15.91 4.20
CA LYS A 200 14.96 -16.63 5.42
C LYS A 200 14.53 -15.64 6.49
N ALA A 201 13.67 -16.12 7.39
CA ALA A 201 13.36 -15.42 8.62
C ALA A 201 14.66 -14.94 9.28
N PRO A 202 14.74 -13.66 9.72
CA PRO A 202 15.92 -13.18 10.41
C PRO A 202 16.17 -14.07 11.63
N GLU A 203 17.41 -14.56 11.81
CA GLU A 203 17.82 -15.20 13.06
C GLU A 203 17.58 -14.18 14.17
N GLN A 204 16.52 -14.37 14.97
CA GLN A 204 16.08 -13.51 16.09
C GLN A 204 16.57 -12.07 15.93
N SER A 205 15.84 -11.26 15.14
CA SER A 205 16.22 -9.88 14.80
C SER A 205 16.97 -9.20 15.95
N LYS A 206 18.31 -9.16 15.84
CA LYS A 206 19.13 -8.43 16.78
C LYS A 206 18.80 -6.96 16.56
N GLY A 207 18.16 -6.34 17.54
CA GLY A 207 17.79 -4.94 17.50
C GLY A 207 16.32 -4.70 17.74
N HIS A 208 15.97 -3.41 17.80
CA HIS A 208 14.66 -2.92 18.19
C HIS A 208 13.81 -2.48 16.99
N LEU A 209 14.25 -2.70 15.74
CA LEU A 209 13.48 -2.33 14.56
C LEU A 209 12.55 -3.46 14.12
N LEU A 210 11.24 -3.23 14.26
CA LEU A 210 10.20 -4.15 13.85
C LEU A 210 9.70 -3.74 12.46
N VAL A 211 10.07 -4.48 11.41
CA VAL A 211 9.82 -4.08 10.02
C VAL A 211 8.64 -4.86 9.43
N ASP A 212 7.69 -4.12 8.85
CA ASP A 212 6.61 -4.62 8.02
C ASP A 212 6.75 -4.09 6.59
N VAL A 213 6.66 -4.99 5.61
CA VAL A 213 6.88 -4.69 4.20
C VAL A 213 5.54 -4.56 3.48
N PHE A 214 5.43 -3.51 2.68
CA PHE A 214 4.27 -3.20 1.85
C PHE A 214 4.72 -2.99 0.41
N ASN A 215 3.95 -3.51 -0.54
CA ASN A 215 4.07 -3.12 -1.95
C ASN A 215 2.92 -2.18 -2.33
N GLU A 216 3.24 -1.09 -3.03
CA GLU A 216 2.24 -0.08 -3.37
C GLU A 216 1.10 -0.62 -4.23
N TYR A 217 1.38 -1.52 -5.17
CA TYR A 217 0.37 -2.05 -6.08
C TYR A 217 -0.49 -3.14 -5.44
N GLU A 218 0.11 -4.02 -4.63
CA GLU A 218 -0.63 -5.02 -3.83
C GLU A 218 -1.61 -4.33 -2.88
N PHE A 219 -1.15 -3.27 -2.23
CA PHE A 219 -1.99 -2.47 -1.36
C PHE A 219 -3.20 -1.88 -2.08
N MET A 220 -2.99 -1.33 -3.28
CA MET A 220 -4.07 -0.75 -4.08
C MET A 220 -5.06 -1.80 -4.58
N SER A 221 -4.60 -3.00 -4.94
CA SER A 221 -5.49 -4.09 -5.35
C SER A 221 -6.31 -4.61 -4.15
N GLU A 222 -5.70 -4.73 -2.97
CA GLU A 222 -6.39 -5.15 -1.75
C GLU A 222 -7.55 -4.21 -1.38
N GLN A 223 -7.37 -2.89 -1.51
CA GLN A 223 -8.43 -1.92 -1.21
C GLN A 223 -9.66 -2.08 -2.11
N LEU A 224 -9.46 -2.51 -3.35
CA LEU A 224 -10.54 -2.78 -4.28
C LEU A 224 -11.21 -4.12 -3.97
N LEU A 225 -10.43 -5.15 -3.65
CA LEU A 225 -10.85 -6.55 -3.70
C LEU A 225 -11.24 -7.14 -2.32
N VAL A 226 -10.60 -6.70 -1.24
CA VAL A 226 -10.71 -7.34 0.07
C VAL A 226 -11.78 -6.66 0.92
N GLY A 227 -12.78 -7.45 1.34
CA GLY A 227 -13.85 -6.96 2.21
C GLY A 227 -14.84 -6.01 1.54
N THR A 228 -14.77 -5.86 0.22
CA THR A 228 -15.71 -5.06 -0.58
C THR A 228 -16.75 -5.96 -1.28
N ASP A 229 -17.71 -5.34 -1.94
CA ASP A 229 -18.70 -5.98 -2.81
C ASP A 229 -18.25 -6.07 -4.28
N PHE A 230 -17.04 -5.60 -4.63
CA PHE A 230 -16.56 -5.57 -6.02
C PHE A 230 -16.35 -6.96 -6.64
N LEU A 231 -15.93 -7.93 -5.82
CA LEU A 231 -15.88 -9.33 -6.25
C LEU A 231 -17.22 -10.01 -5.99
N PRO A 232 -17.78 -10.74 -6.98
CA PRO A 232 -19.05 -11.44 -6.83
C PRO A 232 -18.89 -12.62 -5.87
N ALA A 233 -19.93 -12.87 -5.08
CA ALA A 233 -20.07 -14.12 -4.36
C ALA A 233 -20.66 -15.17 -5.29
N ILE A 234 -19.97 -16.30 -5.44
CA ILE A 234 -20.43 -17.46 -6.21
C ILE A 234 -20.53 -18.64 -5.25
N ARG A 235 -21.72 -19.19 -5.08
CA ARG A 235 -22.05 -20.28 -4.15
C ARG A 235 -22.04 -21.62 -4.85
N GLU A 236 -21.97 -22.70 -4.07
CA GLU A 236 -21.90 -24.08 -4.55
C GLU A 236 -22.92 -24.42 -5.67
N PRO A 237 -24.23 -24.09 -5.57
CA PRO A 237 -25.20 -24.49 -6.60
C PRO A 237 -25.10 -23.68 -7.90
N GLU A 238 -24.36 -22.58 -7.92
CA GLU A 238 -24.27 -21.69 -9.09
C GLU A 238 -23.38 -22.30 -10.18
N ASN A 239 -23.75 -22.09 -11.44
CA ASN A 239 -23.07 -22.65 -12.61
C ASN A 239 -22.38 -21.56 -13.45
N GLU A 240 -21.72 -20.66 -12.74
CA GLU A 240 -21.00 -19.51 -13.27
C GLU A 240 -19.58 -19.50 -12.69
N ARG A 241 -18.64 -18.84 -13.37
CA ARG A 241 -17.31 -18.54 -12.84
C ARG A 241 -17.07 -17.05 -12.81
N LEU A 242 -16.10 -16.65 -12.00
CA LEU A 242 -15.53 -15.32 -12.10
C LEU A 242 -14.64 -15.25 -13.35
N HIS A 243 -14.84 -14.21 -14.17
CA HIS A 243 -13.93 -13.84 -15.24
C HIS A 243 -13.44 -12.41 -15.00
N VAL A 244 -12.18 -12.27 -14.65
CA VAL A 244 -11.53 -10.96 -14.47
C VAL A 244 -10.78 -10.60 -15.75
N VAL A 245 -11.12 -9.46 -16.35
CA VAL A 245 -10.42 -8.90 -17.51
C VAL A 245 -9.61 -7.69 -17.06
N LEU A 246 -8.30 -7.79 -17.21
CA LEU A 246 -7.31 -6.78 -16.87
C LEU A 246 -6.83 -6.12 -18.17
N ILE A 247 -7.16 -4.84 -18.35
CA ILE A 247 -6.72 -4.08 -19.52
C ILE A 247 -5.41 -3.37 -19.17
N GLY A 248 -4.29 -3.97 -19.57
CA GLY A 248 -2.93 -3.55 -19.19
C GLY A 248 -2.07 -4.72 -18.68
N THR A 249 -0.74 -4.62 -18.85
CA THR A 249 0.24 -5.58 -18.30
C THR A 249 1.26 -4.95 -17.34
N GLY A 250 0.94 -3.82 -16.71
CA GLY A 250 1.81 -3.15 -15.73
C GLY A 250 1.81 -3.78 -14.33
N PRO A 251 2.60 -3.25 -13.38
CA PRO A 251 2.67 -3.73 -11.99
C PRO A 251 1.30 -3.80 -11.30
N ILE A 252 0.43 -2.81 -11.52
CA ILE A 252 -0.94 -2.82 -10.98
C ILE A 252 -1.79 -3.97 -11.56
N ALA A 253 -1.67 -4.27 -12.86
CA ALA A 253 -2.40 -5.38 -13.45
C ALA A 253 -1.96 -6.71 -12.84
N GLN A 254 -0.65 -6.89 -12.66
CA GLN A 254 -0.09 -8.07 -12.01
C GLN A 254 -0.56 -8.18 -10.55
N ALA A 255 -0.58 -7.08 -9.79
CA ALA A 255 -1.04 -7.06 -8.41
C ALA A 255 -2.52 -7.44 -8.26
N VAL A 256 -3.39 -6.92 -9.15
CA VAL A 256 -4.81 -7.32 -9.18
C VAL A 256 -4.95 -8.80 -9.52
N ALA A 257 -4.22 -9.28 -10.54
CA ALA A 257 -4.26 -10.67 -10.94
C ALA A 257 -3.85 -11.61 -9.80
N PHE A 258 -2.78 -11.28 -9.10
CA PHE A 258 -2.26 -12.11 -8.00
C PHE A 258 -3.19 -12.06 -6.80
N GLU A 259 -3.75 -10.90 -6.46
CA GLU A 259 -4.72 -10.80 -5.36
C GLU A 259 -5.99 -11.60 -5.69
N VAL A 260 -6.55 -11.47 -6.90
CA VAL A 260 -7.68 -12.30 -7.37
C VAL A 260 -7.34 -13.78 -7.29
N ALA A 261 -6.17 -14.18 -7.78
CA ALA A 261 -5.73 -15.57 -7.72
C ALA A 261 -5.58 -16.08 -6.28
N ASN A 262 -5.23 -15.22 -5.32
CA ASN A 262 -5.10 -15.58 -3.90
C ASN A 262 -6.43 -15.59 -3.12
N ILE A 263 -7.51 -15.00 -3.63
CA ILE A 263 -8.77 -14.87 -2.86
C ILE A 263 -9.97 -15.58 -3.51
N CYS A 264 -10.01 -15.69 -4.83
CA CYS A 264 -11.17 -16.13 -5.59
C CYS A 264 -11.24 -17.66 -5.80
N HIS A 265 -11.29 -18.41 -4.70
CA HIS A 265 -11.48 -19.86 -4.67
C HIS A 265 -12.92 -20.22 -4.30
N TYR A 266 -13.74 -20.53 -5.30
CA TYR A 266 -15.19 -20.68 -5.14
C TYR A 266 -15.62 -22.12 -4.84
N PRO A 267 -16.70 -22.32 -4.05
CA PRO A 267 -17.21 -23.65 -3.68
C PRO A 267 -17.74 -24.47 -4.86
N ASN A 268 -18.25 -23.82 -5.91
CA ASN A 268 -18.84 -24.52 -7.04
C ASN A 268 -17.81 -25.19 -7.97
N TYR A 269 -16.51 -24.89 -7.83
CA TYR A 269 -15.46 -25.49 -8.64
C TYR A 269 -15.46 -27.02 -8.55
N SER A 270 -15.54 -27.59 -7.34
CA SER A 270 -15.44 -29.05 -7.14
C SER A 270 -16.57 -29.82 -7.84
N ARG A 271 -17.73 -29.18 -8.05
CA ARG A 271 -18.88 -29.74 -8.79
C ARG A 271 -18.83 -29.43 -10.28
N THR A 272 -18.49 -28.19 -10.65
CA THR A 272 -18.66 -27.68 -12.02
C THR A 272 -17.39 -27.76 -12.87
N ASN A 273 -16.23 -27.85 -12.23
CA ASN A 273 -14.90 -27.66 -12.80
C ASN A 273 -14.73 -26.30 -13.51
N LEU A 274 -15.58 -25.30 -13.18
CA LEU A 274 -15.46 -23.96 -13.70
C LEU A 274 -14.43 -23.17 -12.89
N LYS A 275 -13.32 -22.81 -13.54
CA LYS A 275 -12.19 -22.11 -12.93
C LYS A 275 -12.38 -20.60 -12.95
N THR A 276 -11.92 -19.90 -11.92
CA THR A 276 -11.72 -18.46 -12.00
C THR A 276 -10.78 -18.15 -13.17
N CYS A 277 -11.24 -17.35 -14.14
CA CYS A 277 -10.46 -17.00 -15.32
C CYS A 277 -9.89 -15.59 -15.17
N ILE A 278 -8.57 -15.46 -15.27
CA ILE A 278 -7.88 -14.16 -15.24
C ILE A 278 -7.33 -13.88 -16.64
N THR A 279 -7.85 -12.85 -17.29
CA THR A 279 -7.43 -12.45 -18.63
C THR A 279 -6.66 -11.14 -18.61
N PHE A 280 -5.50 -11.11 -19.25
CA PHE A 280 -4.81 -9.86 -19.60
C PHE A 280 -5.12 -9.50 -21.06
N VAL A 281 -5.41 -8.22 -21.30
CA VAL A 281 -5.60 -7.64 -22.63
C VAL A 281 -4.68 -6.43 -22.74
N ASP A 282 -3.64 -6.54 -23.57
CA ASP A 282 -2.78 -5.42 -23.89
C ASP A 282 -2.09 -5.59 -25.24
N GLU A 283 -1.53 -4.51 -25.78
CA GLU A 283 -0.70 -4.52 -26.98
C GLU A 283 0.73 -5.00 -26.69
N ASP A 284 1.32 -5.73 -27.65
CA ASP A 284 2.68 -6.23 -27.63
C ASP A 284 3.01 -7.05 -26.36
N CYS A 285 2.03 -7.81 -25.85
CA CYS A 285 2.15 -8.44 -24.53
C CYS A 285 2.98 -9.73 -24.53
N GLU A 286 3.35 -10.29 -25.69
CA GLU A 286 4.12 -11.54 -25.83
C GLU A 286 5.33 -11.61 -24.87
N LYS A 287 6.20 -10.60 -24.94
CA LYS A 287 7.41 -10.55 -24.09
C LYS A 287 7.09 -10.48 -22.60
N TRP A 288 5.98 -9.85 -22.25
CA TRP A 288 5.55 -9.77 -20.86
C TRP A 288 5.02 -11.12 -20.39
N VAL A 289 4.22 -11.81 -21.21
CA VAL A 289 3.72 -13.17 -20.93
C VAL A 289 4.89 -14.13 -20.76
N ASP A 290 5.86 -14.12 -21.65
CA ASP A 290 7.06 -14.97 -21.55
C ASP A 290 7.80 -14.76 -20.22
N ARG A 291 7.99 -13.50 -19.79
CA ARG A 291 8.61 -13.20 -18.50
C ARG A 291 7.78 -13.69 -17.32
N LEU A 292 6.45 -13.53 -17.36
CA LEU A 292 5.57 -14.00 -16.30
C LEU A 292 5.61 -15.55 -16.20
N VAL A 293 5.56 -16.24 -17.34
CA VAL A 293 5.62 -17.71 -17.41
C VAL A 293 6.96 -18.23 -16.89
N VAL A 294 8.07 -17.62 -17.30
CA VAL A 294 9.43 -18.02 -16.88
C VAL A 294 9.69 -17.71 -15.41
N SER A 295 9.23 -16.56 -14.90
CA SER A 295 9.41 -16.22 -13.48
C SER A 295 8.56 -17.11 -12.55
N ARG A 296 7.44 -17.67 -13.04
CA ARG A 296 6.53 -18.53 -12.27
C ARG A 296 6.34 -19.90 -12.90
N MET A 297 7.43 -20.56 -13.30
CA MET A 297 7.35 -21.88 -13.95
C MET A 297 6.55 -22.92 -13.13
N GLY A 298 6.66 -22.91 -11.80
CA GLY A 298 5.88 -23.81 -10.94
C GLY A 298 4.38 -23.67 -11.15
N LEU A 299 3.89 -22.43 -11.21
CA LEU A 299 2.49 -22.08 -11.45
C LEU A 299 2.04 -22.50 -12.86
N PHE A 300 2.75 -22.06 -13.90
CA PHE A 300 2.32 -22.26 -15.29
C PHE A 300 2.48 -23.70 -15.79
N ARG A 301 3.30 -24.53 -15.13
CA ARG A 301 3.33 -25.99 -15.38
C ARG A 301 2.07 -26.70 -14.88
N LEU A 302 1.40 -26.13 -13.86
CA LEU A 302 0.19 -26.68 -13.25
C LEU A 302 -1.08 -25.97 -13.71
N SER A 303 -0.96 -24.79 -14.30
CA SER A 303 -2.08 -23.98 -14.74
C SER A 303 -2.41 -24.26 -16.19
N LYS A 304 -3.70 -24.24 -16.51
CA LYS A 304 -4.15 -24.03 -17.89
C LYS A 304 -3.96 -22.57 -18.25
N TYR A 305 -3.38 -22.30 -19.40
CA TYR A 305 -3.39 -20.95 -19.95
C TYR A 305 -3.53 -20.90 -21.46
N THR A 306 -4.06 -19.78 -21.96
CA THR A 306 -4.21 -19.53 -23.39
C THR A 306 -3.54 -18.22 -23.75
N TYR A 307 -2.82 -18.22 -24.87
CA TYR A 307 -2.30 -17.02 -25.53
C TYR A 307 -3.01 -16.84 -26.87
N VAL A 308 -3.51 -15.64 -27.14
CA VAL A 308 -4.12 -15.24 -28.40
C VAL A 308 -3.27 -14.10 -28.97
N ASP A 309 -2.65 -14.33 -30.13
CA ASP A 309 -1.82 -13.31 -30.78
C ASP A 309 -2.66 -12.22 -31.46
N ALA A 310 -2.02 -11.16 -31.94
CA ALA A 310 -2.68 -10.05 -32.64
C ALA A 310 -3.43 -10.45 -33.92
N ASN A 311 -3.14 -11.62 -34.51
CA ASN A 311 -3.85 -12.17 -35.67
C ASN A 311 -5.05 -13.04 -35.27
N GLY A 312 -5.27 -13.25 -33.96
CA GLY A 312 -6.29 -14.14 -33.42
C GLY A 312 -5.88 -15.62 -33.39
N ASN A 313 -4.61 -15.95 -33.64
CA ASN A 313 -4.12 -17.32 -33.49
C ASN A 313 -4.08 -17.67 -32.01
N LYS A 314 -4.69 -18.81 -31.67
CA LYS A 314 -4.83 -19.27 -30.29
C LYS A 314 -3.88 -20.43 -30.01
N VAL A 315 -3.07 -20.30 -28.97
CA VAL A 315 -2.24 -21.37 -28.41
C VAL A 315 -2.71 -21.65 -26.98
N THR A 316 -3.08 -22.91 -26.71
CA THR A 316 -3.49 -23.34 -25.38
C THR A 316 -2.44 -24.28 -24.81
N HIS A 317 -2.01 -23.98 -23.58
CA HIS A 317 -1.13 -24.79 -22.77
C HIS A 317 -1.95 -25.51 -21.72
N GLU A 318 -1.91 -26.84 -21.75
CA GLU A 318 -2.57 -27.69 -20.75
C GLU A 318 -1.61 -28.00 -19.59
N PRO A 319 -2.12 -28.21 -18.37
CA PRO A 319 -1.32 -28.65 -17.23
C PRO A 319 -0.53 -29.92 -17.52
N GLU A 320 0.64 -30.07 -16.88
CA GLU A 320 1.43 -31.31 -17.00
C GLU A 320 0.61 -32.54 -16.58
N THR A 321 0.31 -33.42 -17.54
CA THR A 321 -0.59 -34.58 -17.35
C THR A 321 -0.18 -35.48 -16.19
N ALA A 322 1.12 -35.63 -15.94
CA ALA A 322 1.66 -36.42 -14.83
C ALA A 322 1.30 -35.85 -13.43
N ARG A 323 1.04 -34.55 -13.34
CA ARG A 323 0.67 -33.85 -12.11
C ARG A 323 -0.84 -33.73 -11.96
N GLY A 324 -1.56 -33.64 -13.08
CA GLY A 324 -3.02 -33.51 -13.14
C GLY A 324 -3.47 -32.05 -13.17
N ASP A 325 -4.76 -31.85 -13.44
CA ASP A 325 -5.39 -30.53 -13.48
C ASP A 325 -6.25 -30.31 -12.22
N TYR A 326 -5.71 -29.57 -11.25
CA TYR A 326 -6.33 -29.39 -9.93
C TYR A 326 -6.29 -27.94 -9.40
N LEU A 327 -5.77 -27.00 -10.20
CA LEU A 327 -5.88 -25.58 -9.88
C LEU A 327 -7.22 -25.05 -10.36
N ASP A 328 -7.90 -24.30 -9.50
CA ASP A 328 -9.20 -23.66 -9.75
C ASP A 328 -9.10 -22.27 -10.39
N VAL A 329 -7.90 -21.89 -10.82
CA VAL A 329 -7.62 -20.65 -11.56
C VAL A 329 -6.99 -21.00 -12.91
N GLU A 330 -7.40 -20.28 -13.95
CA GLU A 330 -6.79 -20.35 -15.28
C GLU A 330 -6.47 -18.96 -15.84
N TRP A 331 -5.54 -18.92 -16.78
CA TRP A 331 -5.00 -17.67 -17.33
C TRP A 331 -5.30 -17.53 -18.81
N ASN A 332 -5.56 -16.31 -19.26
CA ASN A 332 -5.72 -16.01 -20.67
C ASN A 332 -4.99 -14.70 -20.99
N PHE A 333 -4.36 -14.65 -22.15
CA PHE A 333 -3.57 -13.51 -22.59
C PHE A 333 -4.03 -13.17 -24.01
N VAL A 334 -4.47 -11.95 -24.23
CA VAL A 334 -4.93 -11.45 -25.52
C VAL A 334 -4.03 -10.30 -25.92
N ASP A 335 -3.17 -10.56 -26.90
CA ASP A 335 -2.23 -9.60 -27.47
C ASP A 335 -2.95 -8.71 -28.48
N ALA A 336 -3.69 -7.74 -27.96
CA ALA A 336 -4.43 -6.77 -28.75
C ALA A 336 -4.65 -5.50 -27.95
N TYR A 337 -4.45 -4.35 -28.62
CA TYR A 337 -4.91 -3.07 -28.11
C TYR A 337 -6.42 -3.12 -27.85
N CYS A 338 -6.90 -2.56 -26.74
CA CYS A 338 -8.26 -2.82 -26.25
C CYS A 338 -9.40 -2.36 -27.17
N GLU A 339 -9.15 -1.37 -28.04
CA GLU A 339 -10.10 -0.88 -29.03
C GLU A 339 -10.09 -1.69 -30.34
N ALA A 340 -9.15 -2.63 -30.51
CA ALA A 340 -9.13 -3.54 -31.66
C ALA A 340 -10.32 -4.50 -31.63
N ASP A 341 -10.83 -4.89 -32.81
CA ASP A 341 -11.99 -5.77 -32.93
C ASP A 341 -11.78 -7.10 -32.20
N LEU A 342 -10.56 -7.65 -32.20
CA LEU A 342 -10.23 -8.88 -31.47
C LEU A 342 -10.51 -8.74 -29.97
N ALA A 343 -9.96 -7.71 -29.33
CA ALA A 343 -10.16 -7.43 -27.91
C ALA A 343 -11.62 -7.08 -27.60
N ARG A 344 -12.24 -6.20 -28.40
CA ARG A 344 -13.64 -5.78 -28.19
C ARG A 344 -14.61 -6.95 -28.33
N ASN A 345 -14.44 -7.80 -29.34
CA ASN A 345 -15.27 -8.97 -29.54
C ASN A 345 -15.05 -10.01 -28.44
N PHE A 346 -13.81 -10.20 -27.99
CA PHE A 346 -13.51 -11.08 -26.85
C PHE A 346 -14.24 -10.60 -25.58
N ILE A 347 -14.05 -9.33 -25.19
CA ILE A 347 -14.64 -8.77 -23.96
C ILE A 347 -16.19 -8.79 -24.06
N ALA A 348 -16.75 -8.45 -25.22
CA ALA A 348 -18.19 -8.49 -25.44
C ALA A 348 -18.75 -9.92 -25.33
N ALA A 349 -18.02 -10.93 -25.83
CA ALA A 349 -18.43 -12.33 -25.75
C ALA A 349 -18.43 -12.83 -24.28
N VAL A 350 -17.45 -12.42 -23.48
CA VAL A 350 -17.41 -12.71 -22.04
C VAL A 350 -18.60 -12.04 -21.34
N ALA A 351 -18.84 -10.74 -21.59
CA ALA A 351 -19.94 -9.99 -21.00
C ALA A 351 -21.33 -10.54 -21.34
N ALA A 352 -21.49 -11.15 -22.52
CA ALA A 352 -22.75 -11.73 -22.97
C ALA A 352 -22.97 -13.18 -22.48
N SER A 353 -21.97 -13.81 -21.87
CA SER A 353 -22.05 -15.21 -21.46
C SER A 353 -22.80 -15.36 -20.13
N PRO A 354 -23.87 -16.18 -20.07
CA PRO A 354 -24.60 -16.42 -18.83
C PRO A 354 -23.83 -17.32 -17.84
N LYS A 355 -22.60 -17.71 -18.17
CA LYS A 355 -21.70 -18.50 -17.30
C LYS A 355 -20.58 -17.66 -16.69
N GLU A 356 -20.52 -16.37 -17.02
CA GLU A 356 -19.42 -15.49 -16.61
C GLU A 356 -19.96 -14.38 -15.71
N ARG A 357 -19.41 -14.29 -14.51
CA ARG A 357 -19.49 -13.09 -13.68
C ARG A 357 -18.30 -12.21 -14.05
N LEU A 358 -18.54 -11.17 -14.85
CA LEU A 358 -17.48 -10.35 -15.41
C LEU A 358 -17.05 -9.24 -14.45
N VAL A 359 -15.75 -9.13 -14.24
CA VAL A 359 -15.10 -7.97 -13.59
C VAL A 359 -14.09 -7.39 -14.59
N VAL A 360 -14.09 -6.07 -14.77
CA VAL A 360 -13.13 -5.38 -15.64
C VAL A 360 -12.31 -4.38 -14.85
N CYS A 361 -10.98 -4.56 -14.85
CA CYS A 361 -10.04 -3.61 -14.27
C CYS A 361 -9.21 -2.96 -15.38
N ILE A 362 -9.29 -1.64 -15.49
CA ILE A 362 -8.49 -0.85 -16.43
C ILE A 362 -7.20 -0.44 -15.73
N CYS A 363 -6.11 -1.10 -16.09
CA CYS A 363 -4.82 -1.05 -15.42
C CYS A 363 -3.80 -0.20 -16.20
N LYS A 364 -4.24 0.93 -16.77
CA LYS A 364 -3.40 1.84 -17.55
C LYS A 364 -2.85 2.94 -16.65
N GLU A 365 -1.53 3.12 -16.65
CA GLU A 365 -0.88 4.15 -15.82
C GLU A 365 -1.17 5.59 -16.26
N ASP A 366 -1.39 5.80 -17.55
CA ASP A 366 -1.78 7.09 -18.11
C ASP A 366 -3.29 7.29 -17.93
N ALA A 367 -3.66 8.30 -17.15
CA ALA A 367 -5.05 8.60 -16.83
C ALA A 367 -5.90 8.89 -18.08
N SER A 368 -5.33 9.55 -19.09
CA SER A 368 -6.07 9.87 -20.32
C SER A 368 -6.36 8.61 -21.13
N LYS A 369 -5.39 7.70 -21.25
CA LYS A 369 -5.57 6.38 -21.87
C LYS A 369 -6.57 5.55 -21.07
N ALA A 370 -6.50 5.55 -19.73
CA ALA A 370 -7.44 4.82 -18.88
C ALA A 370 -8.90 5.27 -19.10
N ILE A 371 -9.16 6.59 -19.15
CA ILE A 371 -10.49 7.13 -19.47
C ILE A 371 -10.90 6.79 -20.90
N SER A 372 -9.99 6.93 -21.87
CA SER A 372 -10.28 6.58 -23.27
C SER A 372 -10.71 5.12 -23.38
N THR A 373 -9.96 4.18 -22.77
CA THR A 373 -10.33 2.78 -22.72
C THR A 373 -11.70 2.58 -22.08
N LEU A 374 -11.94 3.20 -20.92
CA LEU A 374 -13.19 3.09 -20.17
C LEU A 374 -14.41 3.45 -21.00
N VAL A 375 -14.38 4.59 -21.71
CA VAL A 375 -15.55 5.07 -22.45
C VAL A 375 -15.77 4.35 -23.79
N HIS A 376 -14.80 3.57 -24.26
CA HIS A 376 -14.86 2.81 -25.50
C HIS A 376 -15.04 1.29 -25.29
N LEU A 377 -15.26 0.83 -24.05
CA LEU A 377 -15.62 -0.56 -23.78
C LEU A 377 -16.90 -0.95 -24.54
N PRO A 378 -17.06 -2.24 -24.93
CA PRO A 378 -18.29 -2.72 -25.53
C PRO A 378 -19.51 -2.46 -24.65
N ARG A 379 -20.66 -2.10 -25.26
CA ARG A 379 -21.86 -1.68 -24.52
C ARG A 379 -22.31 -2.72 -23.48
N ALA A 380 -22.23 -4.00 -23.82
CA ALA A 380 -22.62 -5.10 -22.93
C ALA A 380 -21.81 -5.14 -21.62
N VAL A 381 -20.61 -4.56 -21.59
CA VAL A 381 -19.78 -4.53 -20.38
C VAL A 381 -20.39 -3.63 -19.31
N TYR A 382 -20.86 -2.43 -19.68
CA TYR A 382 -21.42 -1.48 -18.71
C TYR A 382 -22.67 -1.99 -18.01
N ASP A 383 -23.38 -2.94 -18.62
CA ASP A 383 -24.62 -3.51 -18.09
C ASP A 383 -24.38 -4.82 -17.31
N ASN A 384 -23.25 -5.50 -17.51
CA ASN A 384 -23.00 -6.87 -17.00
C ASN A 384 -21.69 -7.04 -16.22
N ALA A 385 -20.91 -5.98 -16.00
CA ALA A 385 -19.63 -6.05 -15.31
C ALA A 385 -19.51 -5.05 -14.17
N ASP A 386 -18.81 -5.47 -13.12
CA ASP A 386 -18.21 -4.54 -12.15
C ASP A 386 -16.93 -3.95 -12.75
N ILE A 387 -16.82 -2.62 -12.76
CA ILE A 387 -15.74 -1.90 -13.45
C ILE A 387 -14.91 -1.11 -12.46
N ALA A 388 -13.59 -1.26 -12.53
CA ALA A 388 -12.62 -0.42 -11.82
C ALA A 388 -11.60 0.19 -12.78
N VAL A 389 -11.15 1.39 -12.47
CA VAL A 389 -10.09 2.10 -13.20
C VAL A 389 -8.95 2.46 -12.27
N TYR A 390 -7.73 2.17 -12.70
CA TYR A 390 -6.53 2.64 -12.01
C TYR A 390 -6.42 4.15 -12.11
N TRP A 391 -6.31 4.83 -10.97
CA TRP A 391 -6.33 6.29 -10.91
C TRP A 391 -5.29 6.81 -9.92
N ARG A 392 -4.28 7.54 -10.42
CA ARG A 392 -3.27 8.23 -9.60
C ARG A 392 -3.40 9.76 -9.60
N GLU A 393 -4.42 10.30 -10.26
CA GLU A 393 -4.56 11.75 -10.34
C GLU A 393 -5.09 12.31 -9.02
N ALA A 394 -4.61 13.49 -8.64
CA ALA A 394 -5.04 14.17 -7.42
C ALA A 394 -6.51 14.63 -7.45
N ASN A 395 -7.14 14.61 -8.63
CA ASN A 395 -8.52 14.99 -8.85
C ASN A 395 -9.25 13.86 -9.60
N ASP A 396 -10.40 13.44 -9.08
CA ASP A 396 -11.28 12.38 -9.56
C ASP A 396 -12.58 12.94 -10.21
N ASP A 397 -12.68 14.25 -10.42
CA ASP A 397 -13.88 14.93 -10.97
C ASP A 397 -14.38 14.30 -12.27
N ILE A 398 -13.48 13.79 -13.13
CA ILE A 398 -13.87 13.13 -14.37
C ILE A 398 -14.58 11.80 -14.11
N ILE A 399 -14.10 11.00 -13.15
CA ILE A 399 -14.74 9.74 -12.74
C ILE A 399 -16.08 10.02 -12.08
N LYS A 400 -16.17 11.06 -11.24
CA LYS A 400 -17.44 11.52 -10.67
C LYS A 400 -18.46 11.86 -11.74
N ARG A 401 -18.07 12.64 -12.75
CA ARG A 401 -18.95 12.99 -13.89
C ARG A 401 -19.35 11.77 -14.73
N ILE A 402 -18.44 10.81 -14.91
CA ILE A 402 -18.72 9.53 -15.59
C ILE A 402 -19.82 8.78 -14.82
N ASN A 403 -19.70 8.64 -13.50
CA ASN A 403 -20.69 7.98 -12.66
C ASN A 403 -22.03 8.74 -12.64
N GLU A 404 -22.00 10.06 -12.53
CA GLU A 404 -23.21 10.91 -12.60
C GLU A 404 -23.98 10.80 -13.91
N SER A 405 -23.28 10.51 -15.02
CA SER A 405 -23.92 10.34 -16.33
C SER A 405 -24.80 9.08 -16.42
N GLY A 406 -24.51 8.05 -15.61
CA GLY A 406 -25.15 6.73 -15.70
C GLY A 406 -24.86 5.96 -17.00
N MET A 407 -24.04 6.50 -17.92
CA MET A 407 -23.82 5.92 -19.24
C MET A 407 -22.90 4.69 -19.23
N TYR A 408 -22.02 4.59 -18.24
CA TYR A 408 -20.88 3.65 -18.20
C TYR A 408 -20.91 2.70 -17.00
N GLY A 409 -22.08 2.50 -16.39
CA GLY A 409 -22.20 1.81 -15.11
C GLY A 409 -21.57 2.61 -13.96
N TYR A 410 -21.47 1.98 -12.78
CA TYR A 410 -20.76 2.58 -11.65
C TYR A 410 -19.29 2.16 -11.69
N VAL A 411 -18.41 3.13 -11.94
CA VAL A 411 -16.96 2.94 -12.06
C VAL A 411 -16.30 3.20 -10.72
N ARG A 412 -15.60 2.19 -10.21
CA ARG A 412 -14.80 2.28 -8.99
C ARG A 412 -13.39 2.75 -9.30
N ILE A 413 -12.78 3.44 -8.33
CA ILE A 413 -11.38 3.84 -8.41
C ILE A 413 -10.52 2.78 -7.72
N MET A 414 -9.50 2.33 -8.44
CA MET A 414 -8.43 1.50 -7.91
C MET A 414 -7.19 2.39 -7.72
N GLY A 415 -6.64 2.41 -6.51
CA GLY A 415 -5.48 3.25 -6.19
C GLY A 415 -5.81 4.62 -5.61
N ASP A 416 -6.91 4.74 -4.86
CA ASP A 416 -7.24 5.99 -4.18
C ASP A 416 -6.11 6.42 -3.23
N ILE A 417 -5.48 7.53 -3.63
CA ILE A 417 -4.45 8.25 -2.89
C ILE A 417 -4.96 8.63 -1.48
N ASP A 418 -6.26 8.70 -1.23
CA ASP A 418 -6.80 9.10 0.07
C ASP A 418 -6.69 8.03 1.17
N GLU A 419 -6.21 6.82 0.85
CA GLU A 419 -6.24 5.70 1.81
C GLU A 419 -4.90 5.00 2.05
N MET A 420 -3.78 5.72 2.13
CA MET A 420 -2.55 5.21 2.81
C MET A 420 -2.78 4.89 4.32
N LYS A 421 -4.03 4.80 4.77
CA LYS A 421 -4.49 4.45 6.12
C LYS A 421 -3.97 3.10 6.55
N GLU A 422 -4.09 2.08 5.70
CA GLU A 422 -3.64 0.73 6.01
C GLU A 422 -2.09 0.68 6.10
N PHE A 423 -1.37 1.45 5.28
CA PHE A 423 0.09 1.63 5.40
C PHE A 423 0.49 2.39 6.67
N VAL A 424 -0.33 3.32 7.17
CA VAL A 424 -0.01 4.08 8.40
C VAL A 424 -0.44 3.33 9.67
N HIS A 425 -1.57 2.63 9.64
CA HIS A 425 -2.21 2.04 10.82
C HIS A 425 -2.08 0.52 10.92
N SER A 426 -1.57 -0.17 9.90
CA SER A 426 -1.23 -1.60 9.95
C SER A 426 -2.38 -2.60 10.17
N LYS A 427 -3.65 -2.25 9.90
CA LYS A 427 -4.75 -3.21 10.05
C LYS A 427 -4.62 -4.45 9.16
N ARG A 428 -4.07 -4.31 7.94
CA ARG A 428 -3.63 -5.43 7.09
C ARG A 428 -2.69 -6.37 7.83
N VAL A 429 -1.68 -5.81 8.48
CA VAL A 429 -0.69 -6.57 9.26
C VAL A 429 -1.38 -7.23 10.46
N GLU A 430 -2.22 -6.52 11.21
CA GLU A 430 -2.97 -7.06 12.35
C GLU A 430 -3.81 -8.29 11.96
N ARG A 431 -4.49 -8.25 10.80
CA ARG A 431 -5.23 -9.41 10.27
C ARG A 431 -4.30 -10.61 10.00
N GLY A 432 -3.14 -10.36 9.38
CA GLY A 432 -2.10 -11.38 9.18
C GLY A 432 -1.53 -11.93 10.50
N GLN A 433 -1.30 -11.05 11.49
CA GLN A 433 -0.82 -11.42 12.83
C GLN A 433 -1.79 -12.38 13.51
N ARG A 434 -3.10 -12.09 13.44
CA ARG A 434 -4.15 -12.96 14.01
C ARG A 434 -4.22 -14.29 13.30
N ALA A 435 -4.21 -14.30 11.96
CA ALA A 435 -4.21 -15.55 11.19
C ALA A 435 -3.03 -16.45 11.58
N ASN A 436 -1.82 -15.87 11.67
CA ASN A 436 -0.65 -16.59 12.16
C ASN A 436 -0.79 -17.02 13.63
N TYR A 437 -1.29 -16.14 14.50
CA TYR A 437 -1.43 -16.43 15.92
C TYR A 437 -2.33 -17.63 16.18
N VAL A 438 -3.49 -17.71 15.51
CA VAL A 438 -4.39 -18.86 15.63
C VAL A 438 -3.68 -20.15 15.18
N ARG A 439 -2.91 -20.10 14.08
CA ARG A 439 -2.09 -21.23 13.61
C ARG A 439 -1.08 -21.68 14.64
N GLU A 440 -0.25 -20.77 15.12
CA GLU A 440 0.82 -21.10 16.08
C GLU A 440 0.25 -21.63 17.39
N ARG A 441 -0.88 -21.10 17.85
CA ARG A 441 -1.54 -21.59 19.07
C ARG A 441 -2.17 -22.97 18.88
N HIS A 442 -2.63 -23.30 17.67
CA HIS A 442 -3.08 -24.65 17.35
C HIS A 442 -1.90 -25.63 17.33
N LEU A 443 -0.79 -25.28 16.69
CA LEU A 443 0.41 -26.11 16.60
C LEU A 443 1.17 -26.24 17.94
N ASN A 444 1.14 -25.19 18.76
CA ASN A 444 1.80 -25.13 20.06
C ASN A 444 0.87 -24.45 21.10
N PRO A 445 -0.07 -25.19 21.71
CA PRO A 445 -1.06 -24.64 22.65
C PRO A 445 -0.45 -23.97 23.89
N ASP A 446 0.76 -24.36 24.28
CA ASP A 446 1.46 -23.84 25.46
C ASP A 446 2.17 -22.50 25.22
N THR A 447 2.17 -22.02 23.97
CA THR A 447 2.79 -20.74 23.64
C THR A 447 2.16 -19.58 24.42
N ARG A 448 3.02 -18.72 24.97
CA ARG A 448 2.63 -17.51 25.72
C ARG A 448 3.06 -16.22 25.04
N ASP A 449 3.60 -16.33 23.83
CA ASP A 449 4.02 -15.17 23.07
C ASP A 449 2.80 -14.41 22.54
N THR A 450 2.94 -13.09 22.39
CA THR A 450 1.92 -12.22 21.80
C THR A 450 1.83 -12.43 20.29
N GLU A 451 0.71 -12.04 19.67
CA GLU A 451 0.51 -12.05 18.22
C GLU A 451 1.70 -11.38 17.49
N GLU A 452 2.05 -10.19 17.95
CA GLU A 452 3.16 -9.38 17.46
C GLU A 452 4.52 -10.09 17.58
N LYS A 453 4.80 -10.69 18.75
CA LYS A 453 6.09 -11.36 18.98
C LYS A 453 6.26 -12.59 18.09
N MET A 454 5.17 -13.27 17.74
CA MET A 454 5.21 -14.37 16.76
C MET A 454 5.39 -13.84 15.35
N TRP A 455 4.71 -12.75 15.00
CA TRP A 455 4.77 -12.14 13.67
C TRP A 455 6.19 -11.76 13.24
N TYR A 456 6.95 -11.11 14.12
CA TYR A 456 8.31 -10.67 13.79
C TYR A 456 9.37 -11.80 13.82
N ARG A 457 8.97 -13.05 14.06
CA ARG A 457 9.82 -14.24 13.86
C ARG A 457 9.64 -14.90 12.49
N LEU A 458 8.60 -14.52 11.76
CA LEU A 458 8.28 -15.11 10.46
C LEU A 458 9.22 -14.61 9.37
N SER A 459 9.37 -15.42 8.33
CA SER A 459 9.87 -14.95 7.04
C SER A 459 8.86 -14.01 6.38
N GLU A 460 9.30 -13.17 5.44
CA GLU A 460 8.36 -12.32 4.70
C GLU A 460 7.39 -13.14 3.84
N ALA A 461 7.81 -14.31 3.35
CA ALA A 461 6.90 -15.24 2.67
C ALA A 461 5.78 -15.75 3.59
N ASP A 462 6.11 -16.15 4.82
CA ASP A 462 5.12 -16.63 5.79
C ASP A 462 4.17 -15.51 6.24
N LYS A 463 4.69 -14.29 6.46
CA LYS A 463 3.87 -13.10 6.74
C LYS A 463 2.88 -12.85 5.60
N THR A 464 3.37 -12.85 4.37
CA THR A 464 2.57 -12.60 3.17
C THR A 464 1.48 -13.68 3.01
N SER A 465 1.82 -14.96 3.23
CA SER A 465 0.87 -16.08 3.17
C SER A 465 -0.23 -15.96 4.23
N ALA A 466 0.11 -15.53 5.46
CA ALA A 466 -0.86 -15.29 6.52
C ALA A 466 -1.82 -14.13 6.17
N ILE A 467 -1.32 -13.07 5.53
CA ILE A 467 -2.16 -11.95 5.05
C ILE A 467 -3.11 -12.43 3.97
N TYR A 468 -2.65 -13.18 2.96
CA TYR A 468 -3.53 -13.72 1.91
C TYR A 468 -4.61 -14.65 2.48
N CYS A 469 -4.27 -15.46 3.48
CA CYS A 469 -5.26 -16.26 4.20
C CYS A 469 -6.34 -15.37 4.84
N ALA A 470 -5.95 -14.33 5.57
CA ALA A 470 -6.89 -13.40 6.21
C ALA A 470 -7.73 -12.61 5.18
N ASN A 471 -7.13 -12.17 4.07
CA ASN A 471 -7.78 -11.41 3.00
C ASN A 471 -8.84 -12.24 2.24
N ALA A 472 -8.68 -13.57 2.18
CA ALA A 472 -9.66 -14.44 1.54
C ALA A 472 -10.93 -14.68 2.39
N LEU A 473 -10.86 -14.50 3.72
CA LEU A 473 -11.97 -14.81 4.64
C LEU A 473 -13.26 -14.03 4.37
N PRO A 474 -13.25 -12.71 4.07
CA PRO A 474 -14.48 -11.98 3.80
C PRO A 474 -15.25 -12.50 2.58
N LEU A 475 -14.57 -12.80 1.47
CA LEU A 475 -15.22 -13.38 0.29
C LEU A 475 -15.72 -14.80 0.59
N ARG A 476 -14.89 -15.61 1.25
CA ARG A 476 -15.26 -16.97 1.67
C ARG A 476 -16.53 -16.98 2.51
N LYS A 477 -16.65 -16.08 3.48
CA LYS A 477 -17.87 -15.95 4.30
C LYS A 477 -19.13 -15.63 3.47
N ARG A 478 -19.00 -14.92 2.34
CA ARG A 478 -20.14 -14.64 1.44
C ARG A 478 -20.50 -15.82 0.53
N CYS A 479 -19.51 -16.60 0.12
CA CYS A 479 -19.66 -17.72 -0.82
C CYS A 479 -20.08 -19.03 -0.14
N PHE A 480 -19.61 -19.28 1.08
CA PHE A 480 -19.87 -20.51 1.82
C PHE A 480 -20.95 -20.26 2.86
N GLU A 481 -22.06 -21.00 2.78
CA GLU A 481 -23.04 -21.05 3.87
C GLU A 481 -22.39 -21.81 5.04
N ILE A 482 -22.03 -21.10 6.11
CA ILE A 482 -21.20 -21.58 7.24
C ILE A 482 -21.76 -22.84 7.96
N LEU A 483 -22.96 -23.32 7.61
CA LEU A 483 -23.69 -24.35 8.36
C LEU A 483 -23.69 -25.77 7.73
N GLY A 484 -22.96 -26.03 6.64
CA GLY A 484 -23.17 -27.27 5.88
C GLY A 484 -22.02 -28.29 5.83
N ASP A 485 -20.83 -27.87 5.40
CA ASP A 485 -19.75 -28.80 5.06
C ASP A 485 -18.34 -28.16 5.19
N ASP A 486 -17.63 -28.50 6.26
CA ASP A 486 -16.24 -28.08 6.50
C ASP A 486 -15.29 -28.59 5.39
N TYR A 487 -15.64 -29.64 4.65
CA TYR A 487 -14.79 -30.19 3.59
C TYR A 487 -14.53 -29.17 2.46
N LEU A 488 -15.57 -28.59 1.86
CA LEU A 488 -15.42 -27.65 0.74
C LEU A 488 -14.64 -26.39 1.14
N ILE A 489 -14.80 -25.95 2.39
CA ILE A 489 -14.09 -24.76 2.89
C ILE A 489 -12.59 -25.07 3.04
N ARG A 490 -12.24 -26.22 3.61
CA ARG A 490 -10.85 -26.69 3.74
C ARG A 490 -10.19 -26.96 2.39
N GLU A 491 -10.94 -27.54 1.46
CA GLU A 491 -10.48 -27.73 0.09
C GLU A 491 -10.15 -26.38 -0.58
N ALA A 492 -11.04 -25.39 -0.47
CA ALA A 492 -10.83 -24.06 -1.02
C ALA A 492 -9.66 -23.32 -0.33
N GLU A 493 -9.46 -23.49 0.98
CA GLU A 493 -8.28 -22.95 1.67
C GLU A 493 -6.98 -23.63 1.22
N HIS A 494 -7.00 -24.94 0.96
CA HIS A 494 -5.83 -25.63 0.40
C HIS A 494 -5.50 -25.15 -1.01
N ARG A 495 -6.50 -24.95 -1.88
CA ARG A 495 -6.31 -24.36 -3.23
C ARG A 495 -5.74 -22.94 -3.14
N ARG A 496 -6.24 -22.14 -2.20
CA ARG A 496 -5.73 -20.80 -1.89
C ARG A 496 -4.27 -20.82 -1.47
N TRP A 497 -3.93 -21.66 -0.50
CA TRP A 497 -2.56 -21.81 -0.02
C TRP A 497 -1.62 -22.28 -1.14
N MET A 498 -2.02 -23.27 -1.93
CA MET A 498 -1.23 -23.73 -3.09
C MET A 498 -0.99 -22.59 -4.08
N MET A 499 -2.01 -21.78 -4.38
CA MET A 499 -1.87 -20.64 -5.29
C MET A 499 -0.88 -19.62 -4.73
N SER A 500 -0.96 -19.26 -3.44
CA SER A 500 0.01 -18.36 -2.81
C SER A 500 1.44 -18.90 -2.91
N MET A 501 1.66 -20.18 -2.65
CA MET A 501 2.99 -20.79 -2.76
C MET A 501 3.52 -20.77 -4.19
N LEU A 502 2.69 -21.13 -5.18
CA LEU A 502 3.05 -21.10 -6.60
C LEU A 502 3.36 -19.68 -7.09
N LEU A 503 2.59 -18.68 -6.63
CA LEU A 503 2.87 -17.28 -6.86
C LEU A 503 4.17 -16.85 -6.17
N MET A 504 4.47 -17.32 -4.96
CA MET A 504 5.77 -17.06 -4.33
C MET A 504 6.94 -17.81 -4.99
N GLY A 505 6.73 -18.54 -6.09
CA GLY A 505 7.79 -19.24 -6.82
C GLY A 505 8.05 -20.68 -6.36
N TYR A 506 7.26 -21.20 -5.40
CA TYR A 506 7.35 -22.60 -5.02
C TYR A 506 6.88 -23.54 -6.15
N ARG A 507 7.36 -24.78 -6.10
CA ARG A 507 6.98 -25.85 -7.03
C ARG A 507 6.69 -27.16 -6.29
N SER A 508 5.81 -27.97 -6.87
CA SER A 508 5.53 -29.31 -6.36
C SER A 508 6.75 -30.23 -6.52
N GLY A 509 7.15 -30.88 -5.42
CA GLY A 509 8.29 -31.79 -5.30
C GLY A 509 8.61 -32.13 -3.83
N PRO A 510 9.68 -32.88 -3.52
CA PRO A 510 10.07 -33.13 -2.12
C PRO A 510 10.29 -31.81 -1.37
N THR A 511 9.86 -31.69 -0.12
CA THR A 511 9.98 -30.43 0.62
C THR A 511 11.45 -30.03 0.81
N ASP A 512 11.82 -28.86 0.28
CA ASP A 512 13.10 -28.22 0.48
C ASP A 512 12.95 -26.70 0.31
N GLU A 513 13.00 -25.98 1.43
CA GLU A 513 12.89 -24.51 1.46
C GLU A 513 14.03 -23.81 0.72
N ARG A 514 15.19 -24.45 0.53
CA ARG A 514 16.31 -23.83 -0.22
C ARG A 514 16.05 -23.79 -1.72
N THR A 515 15.29 -24.75 -2.22
CA THR A 515 14.97 -24.87 -3.65
C THR A 515 13.50 -24.60 -3.95
N PHE A 516 12.79 -24.03 -2.97
CA PHE A 516 11.37 -23.64 -3.05
C PHE A 516 10.49 -24.80 -3.52
N THR A 517 10.68 -25.99 -2.93
CA THR A 517 9.87 -27.17 -3.25
C THR A 517 9.04 -27.62 -2.07
N ARG A 518 7.82 -28.08 -2.33
CA ARG A 518 6.81 -28.47 -1.33
C ARG A 518 6.05 -29.72 -1.78
N HIS A 519 5.98 -30.73 -0.92
CA HIS A 519 5.37 -32.04 -1.24
C HIS A 519 3.84 -32.01 -1.19
N ASP A 520 3.28 -31.03 -0.51
CA ASP A 520 1.86 -30.78 -0.25
C ASP A 520 1.20 -29.93 -1.34
N ILE A 521 1.94 -29.50 -2.38
CA ILE A 521 1.36 -28.95 -3.61
C ILE A 521 0.84 -30.10 -4.48
N ILE A 522 -0.29 -30.67 -4.06
CA ILE A 522 -1.01 -31.80 -4.67
C ILE A 522 -2.52 -31.61 -4.48
N PRO A 523 -3.38 -32.33 -5.24
CA PRO A 523 -4.83 -32.31 -5.04
C PRO A 523 -5.22 -32.60 -3.58
N PHE A 524 -6.26 -31.92 -3.09
CA PHE A 524 -6.71 -32.01 -1.70
C PHE A 524 -7.03 -33.44 -1.27
N GLU A 525 -7.63 -34.25 -2.15
CA GLU A 525 -8.01 -35.63 -1.89
C GLU A 525 -6.80 -36.52 -1.58
N ARG A 526 -5.63 -36.17 -2.13
CA ARG A 526 -4.37 -36.90 -1.98
C ARG A 526 -3.58 -36.49 -0.74
N LEU A 527 -3.99 -35.45 -0.03
CA LEU A 527 -3.37 -35.08 1.23
C LEU A 527 -3.62 -36.17 2.30
N PRO A 528 -2.65 -36.39 3.20
CA PRO A 528 -2.88 -37.11 4.45
C PRO A 528 -4.04 -36.51 5.25
N GLU A 529 -4.75 -37.32 6.03
CA GLU A 529 -5.95 -36.87 6.75
C GLU A 529 -5.65 -35.79 7.80
N ASP A 530 -4.50 -35.88 8.48
CA ASP A 530 -4.01 -34.85 9.39
C ASP A 530 -3.83 -33.51 8.67
N GLN A 531 -3.31 -33.53 7.44
CA GLN A 531 -3.12 -32.34 6.62
C GLN A 531 -4.43 -31.75 6.08
N LYS A 532 -5.46 -32.57 5.85
CA LYS A 532 -6.80 -32.08 5.46
C LYS A 532 -7.49 -31.34 6.60
N SER A 533 -7.30 -31.79 7.83
CA SER A 533 -7.88 -31.17 9.02
C SER A 533 -7.11 -29.94 9.54
N LYS A 534 -5.89 -29.70 9.03
CA LYS A 534 -4.97 -28.74 9.61
C LYS A 534 -5.55 -27.32 9.66
N ASP A 535 -6.33 -26.90 8.65
CA ASP A 535 -6.79 -25.52 8.55
C ASP A 535 -8.19 -25.26 9.16
N SER A 536 -8.82 -26.26 9.79
CA SER A 536 -10.12 -26.09 10.48
C SER A 536 -10.07 -24.97 11.53
N TYR A 537 -8.93 -24.79 12.21
CA TYR A 537 -8.78 -23.73 13.21
C TYR A 537 -8.91 -22.32 12.62
N ILE A 538 -8.53 -22.11 11.35
CA ILE A 538 -8.63 -20.79 10.70
C ILE A 538 -10.11 -20.43 10.55
N LEU A 539 -10.92 -21.41 10.16
CA LEU A 539 -12.34 -21.25 9.90
C LEU A 539 -13.13 -21.02 11.19
N GLU A 540 -12.81 -21.79 12.23
CA GLU A 540 -13.39 -21.62 13.58
C GLU A 540 -13.10 -20.23 14.17
N ASN A 541 -11.97 -19.61 13.79
CA ASN A 541 -11.54 -18.32 14.29
C ASN A 541 -11.67 -17.18 13.27
N ALA A 542 -12.41 -17.39 12.18
CA ALA A 542 -12.49 -16.43 11.07
C ALA A 542 -12.96 -15.04 11.52
N GLU A 543 -13.96 -14.96 12.41
CA GLU A 543 -14.44 -13.68 12.96
C GLU A 543 -13.37 -12.94 13.75
N TYR A 544 -12.59 -13.65 14.56
CA TYR A 544 -11.50 -13.05 15.32
C TYR A 544 -10.39 -12.55 14.38
N ILE A 545 -10.04 -13.34 13.35
CA ILE A 545 -9.05 -12.93 12.36
C ILE A 545 -9.48 -11.65 11.63
N MET A 546 -10.75 -11.57 11.20
CA MET A 546 -11.28 -10.43 10.46
C MET A 546 -11.51 -9.18 11.33
N ASN A 547 -12.01 -9.33 12.55
CA ASN A 547 -12.62 -8.25 13.33
C ASN A 547 -12.09 -8.08 14.77
N GLY A 548 -11.15 -8.92 15.21
CA GLY A 548 -10.65 -8.97 16.59
C GLY A 548 -9.91 -7.73 17.08
#